data_AF-A0A6I9N2Y7-F1
#
_entry.id   AF-A0A6I9N2Y7-F1
#
_cell.length_a   1.000
_cell.length_b   1.000
_cell.length_c   1.000
_cell.angle_alpha   90.00
_cell.angle_beta   90.00
_cell.angle_gamma   90.00
#
_symmetry.space_group_name_H-M   'P 1'
#
loop_
_entity.id
_entity.type
_entity.pdbx_description
1 polymer ?
#
loop_
_entity_poly.entity_id
_entity_poly.type
_entity_poly.pdbx_seq_one_letter_code
_entity_poly.pdbx_strand_id
1 'polypeptide(L)'
;MASLSMAPINIFKNGADEEKAETARLSSFIGAIAIGDLVKSTLGPKGMDKILLGGGKQGLVTVTNDGATILKSIGVDNPAAKVLVGE
;
A
#
# COMPACT_ATOMS: atom_id res chain seq x y z
N MET A 1 -42.23 26.32 -12.08
CA MET A 1 -41.03 25.90 -12.84
C MET A 1 -39.84 25.99 -11.89
N ALA A 2 -39.50 24.90 -11.20
CA ALA A 2 -38.37 24.90 -10.27
C ALA A 2 -37.07 24.93 -11.08
N SER A 3 -36.26 25.99 -10.92
CA SER A 3 -34.91 26.01 -11.46
C SER A 3 -34.08 25.02 -10.65
N LEU A 4 -33.70 23.92 -11.29
CA LEU A 4 -32.74 22.98 -10.72
C LEU A 4 -31.39 23.72 -10.67
N SER A 5 -30.99 24.17 -9.49
CA SER A 5 -29.67 24.78 -9.30
C SER A 5 -28.62 23.73 -9.64
N MET A 6 -27.83 23.98 -10.68
CA MET A 6 -26.67 23.18 -11.11
C MET A 6 -25.48 23.36 -10.15
N ALA A 7 -25.71 23.22 -8.84
CA ALA A 7 -24.64 23.17 -7.87
C ALA A 7 -24.03 21.75 -7.89
N PRO A 8 -22.69 21.61 -7.92
CA PRO A 8 -22.06 20.30 -7.94
C PRO A 8 -22.44 19.50 -6.69
N ILE A 9 -22.94 18.29 -6.89
CA ILE A 9 -23.29 17.36 -5.81
C ILE A 9 -21.99 16.77 -5.28
N ASN A 10 -21.70 16.97 -3.99
CA ASN A 10 -20.58 16.29 -3.35
C ASN A 10 -20.93 14.81 -3.15
N ILE A 11 -20.21 13.93 -3.84
CA ILE A 11 -20.38 12.48 -3.77
C ILE A 11 -19.43 11.82 -2.76
N PHE A 12 -18.47 12.57 -2.22
CA PHE A 12 -17.46 12.04 -1.31
C PHE A 12 -17.95 12.01 0.13
N LYS A 13 -17.48 11.00 0.88
CA LYS A 13 -17.67 10.95 2.33
C LYS A 13 -16.84 12.05 2.99
N ASN A 14 -17.26 12.50 4.17
CA ASN A 14 -16.50 13.45 4.97
C ASN A 14 -15.12 12.88 5.31
N GLY A 15 -14.05 13.62 5.01
CA GLY A 15 -12.66 13.19 5.22
C GLY A 15 -12.11 12.26 4.15
N ALA A 16 -12.77 12.15 2.98
CA ALA A 16 -12.21 11.43 1.84
C ALA A 16 -11.09 12.24 1.17
N ASP A 17 -10.00 11.57 0.86
CA ASP A 17 -8.93 12.11 0.03
C ASP A 17 -9.22 11.86 -1.45
N GLU A 18 -8.95 12.86 -2.29
CA GLU A 18 -9.09 12.76 -3.74
C GLU A 18 -7.78 13.19 -4.41
N GLU A 19 -7.13 12.25 -5.09
CA GLU A 19 -6.01 12.52 -5.99
C GLU A 19 -6.48 12.40 -7.44
N LYS A 20 -6.02 13.30 -8.32
CA LYS A 20 -6.42 13.33 -9.74
C LYS A 20 -5.25 13.19 -10.69
N ALA A 21 -5.57 12.68 -11.88
CA ALA A 21 -4.72 12.69 -13.06
C ALA A 21 -3.30 12.16 -12.78
N GLU A 22 -2.29 12.99 -13.03
CA GLU A 22 -0.89 12.58 -12.94
C GLU A 22 -0.46 12.27 -11.49
N THR A 23 -0.92 13.04 -10.52
CA THR A 23 -0.60 12.82 -9.10
C THR A 23 -1.08 11.45 -8.64
N ALA A 24 -2.31 11.07 -8.98
CA ALA A 24 -2.85 9.75 -8.64
C ALA A 24 -2.07 8.60 -9.28
N ARG A 25 -1.61 8.79 -10.54
CA ARG A 25 -0.77 7.80 -11.23
C ARG A 25 0.61 7.66 -10.58
N LEU A 26 1.26 8.78 -10.26
CA LEU A 26 2.57 8.78 -9.61
C LEU A 26 2.50 8.14 -8.22
N SER A 27 1.48 8.47 -7.43
CA SER A 27 1.22 7.86 -6.13
C SER A 27 1.09 6.33 -6.23
N SER A 28 0.38 5.85 -7.26
CA SER A 28 0.24 4.41 -7.52
C SER A 28 1.56 3.74 -7.90
N PHE A 29 2.37 4.38 -8.75
CA PHE A 29 3.67 3.84 -9.16
C PHE A 29 4.65 3.77 -8.00
N ILE A 30 4.72 4.81 -7.17
CA ILE A 30 5.60 4.84 -6.00
C ILE A 30 5.25 3.71 -5.04
N GLY A 31 3.95 3.50 -4.77
CA GLY A 31 3.49 2.39 -3.94
C GLY A 31 3.93 1.03 -4.48
N ALA A 32 3.70 0.79 -5.78
CA ALA A 32 4.09 -0.47 -6.42
C ALA A 32 5.61 -0.69 -6.43
N ILE A 33 6.40 0.35 -6.73
CA ILE A 33 7.87 0.28 -6.72
C ILE A 33 8.39 -0.02 -5.32
N ALA A 34 7.83 0.62 -4.28
CA ALA A 34 8.25 0.38 -2.90
C ALA A 34 8.04 -1.08 -2.47
N ILE A 35 6.92 -1.69 -2.86
CA ILE A 35 6.65 -3.11 -2.63
C ILE A 35 7.67 -3.99 -3.38
N GLY A 36 7.92 -3.70 -4.65
CA GLY A 36 8.92 -4.42 -5.44
C GLY A 36 10.31 -4.33 -4.81
N ASP A 37 10.71 -3.14 -4.37
CA ASP A 37 12.01 -2.89 -3.75
C ASP A 37 12.19 -3.58 -2.40
N LEU A 38 11.10 -3.75 -1.64
CA LEU A 38 11.12 -4.48 -0.38
C LEU A 38 11.43 -5.97 -0.59
N VAL A 39 10.81 -6.60 -1.60
CA VAL A 39 10.90 -8.05 -1.82
C VAL A 39 11.99 -8.44 -2.83
N LYS A 40 12.46 -7.56 -3.71
CA LYS A 40 13.40 -7.94 -4.79
C LYS A 40 14.66 -8.65 -4.30
N SER A 41 15.17 -8.28 -3.12
CA SER A 41 16.38 -8.88 -2.56
C SER A 41 16.17 -10.30 -2.03
N THR A 42 14.93 -10.76 -1.88
CA THR A 42 14.61 -12.12 -1.39
C THR A 42 14.58 -13.14 -2.54
N LEU A 43 14.65 -12.67 -3.79
CA LEU A 43 14.53 -13.50 -4.98
C LEU A 43 15.85 -14.19 -5.36
N GLY A 44 15.75 -15.46 -5.74
CA GLY A 44 16.85 -16.26 -6.26
C GLY A 44 17.62 -17.06 -5.21
N PRO A 45 18.59 -17.88 -5.63
CA PRO A 45 19.32 -18.82 -4.76
C PRO A 45 20.25 -18.13 -3.74
N LYS A 46 20.49 -16.82 -3.91
CA LYS A 46 21.23 -15.96 -2.96
C LYS A 46 20.32 -14.85 -2.38
N GLY A 47 19.02 -15.11 -2.29
CA GLY A 47 18.06 -14.22 -1.66
C GLY A 47 18.44 -13.92 -0.21
N MET A 48 18.25 -12.68 0.21
CA MET A 48 18.51 -12.22 1.58
C MET A 48 17.29 -12.40 2.46
N ASP A 49 17.49 -12.98 3.64
CA ASP A 49 16.49 -12.97 4.68
C ASP A 49 16.14 -11.55 5.12
N LYS A 50 14.88 -11.37 5.52
CA LYS A 50 14.37 -10.15 6.14
C LYS A 50 14.07 -10.41 7.60
N ILE A 51 14.48 -9.48 8.44
CA ILE A 51 14.11 -9.43 9.85
C ILE A 51 12.86 -8.56 9.96
N LEU A 52 11.76 -9.16 10.39
CA LEU A 52 10.48 -8.52 10.62
C LEU A 52 10.30 -8.35 12.13
N LEU A 53 9.95 -7.12 12.54
CA LEU A 53 9.73 -6.75 13.94
C LEU A 53 8.26 -6.39 14.13
N GLY A 54 7.53 -7.19 14.91
CA GLY A 54 6.14 -6.89 15.25
C GLY A 54 6.04 -5.70 16.21
N GLY A 55 5.12 -4.77 15.95
CA GLY A 55 4.94 -3.52 16.73
C GLY A 55 4.36 -3.68 18.14
N GLY A 56 4.22 -4.89 18.68
CA GLY A 56 3.67 -5.17 20.01
C GLY A 56 4.71 -5.14 21.14
N LYS A 57 4.26 -5.07 22.40
CA LYS A 57 5.11 -5.00 23.62
C LYS A 57 6.09 -6.17 23.81
N GLN A 58 5.92 -7.27 23.10
CA GLN A 58 6.79 -8.46 23.16
C GLN A 58 7.62 -8.66 21.88
N GLY A 59 7.63 -7.68 20.95
CA GLY A 59 8.58 -7.61 19.84
C GLY A 59 8.86 -8.94 19.16
N LEU A 60 7.82 -9.59 18.62
CA LEU A 60 8.00 -10.84 17.89
C LEU A 60 8.96 -10.57 16.72
N VAL A 61 10.09 -11.27 16.73
CA VAL A 61 11.09 -11.22 15.66
C VAL A 61 10.88 -12.42 14.75
N THR A 62 10.59 -12.17 13.49
CA THR A 62 10.48 -13.20 12.46
C THR A 62 11.57 -12.98 11.43
N VAL A 63 12.36 -14.00 11.13
CA VAL A 63 13.36 -13.96 10.07
C VAL A 63 12.87 -14.84 8.93
N THR A 64 12.71 -14.28 7.73
CA THR A 64 12.16 -15.03 6.59
C THR A 64 12.60 -14.45 5.24
N ASN A 65 12.69 -15.32 4.25
CA ASN A 65 12.86 -14.98 2.83
C ASN A 65 11.56 -15.14 2.02
N ASP A 66 10.49 -15.65 2.63
CA ASP A 66 9.22 -15.85 1.93
C ASP A 66 8.51 -14.51 1.68
N GLY A 67 8.42 -14.13 0.40
CA GLY A 67 7.81 -12.87 -0.03
C GLY A 67 6.35 -12.74 0.42
N ALA A 68 5.58 -13.82 0.40
CA ALA A 68 4.18 -13.78 0.83
C ALA A 68 4.05 -13.48 2.32
N THR A 69 4.89 -14.10 3.16
CA THR A 69 4.95 -13.81 4.59
C THR A 69 5.40 -12.37 4.87
N ILE A 70 6.41 -11.87 4.14
CA ILE A 70 6.87 -10.49 4.27
C ILE A 70 5.74 -9.50 3.97
N LEU A 71 5.05 -9.67 2.84
CA LEU A 71 3.97 -8.78 2.40
C LEU A 71 2.78 -8.78 3.38
N LYS A 72 2.45 -9.93 3.98
CA LYS A 72 1.39 -10.03 5.00
C LYS A 72 1.75 -9.42 6.34
N SER A 73 3.04 -9.19 6.59
CA SER A 73 3.53 -8.72 7.90
C SER A 73 3.78 -7.22 7.96
N ILE A 74 3.60 -6.50 6.84
CA ILE A 74 3.82 -5.04 6.77
C ILE A 74 2.49 -4.28 6.79
N GLY A 75 2.50 -3.11 7.42
CA GLY A 75 1.43 -2.13 7.27
C GLY A 75 1.65 -1.30 6.00
N VAL A 76 0.62 -1.16 5.17
CA VAL A 76 0.69 -0.42 3.91
C VAL A 76 -0.48 0.55 3.84
N ASP A 77 -0.20 1.83 3.62
CA ASP A 77 -1.24 2.86 3.49
C ASP A 77 -1.58 3.19 2.02
N ASN A 78 -0.62 3.00 1.10
CA ASN A 78 -0.82 3.31 -0.31
C ASN A 78 -1.84 2.35 -0.96
N PRO A 79 -2.88 2.87 -1.65
CA PRO A 79 -3.93 2.03 -2.23
C PRO A 79 -3.43 1.01 -3.25
N ALA A 80 -2.50 1.40 -4.14
CA ALA A 80 -1.96 0.50 -5.15
C ALA A 80 -1.12 -0.62 -4.52
N ALA A 81 -0.38 -0.31 -3.45
CA ALA A 81 0.40 -1.30 -2.73
C ALA A 81 -0.48 -2.31 -1.97
N LYS A 82 -1.64 -1.89 -1.43
CA LYS A 82 -2.62 -2.81 -0.82
C LYS A 82 -3.12 -3.87 -1.81
N VAL A 83 -3.43 -3.46 -3.05
CA VAL A 83 -3.82 -4.38 -4.12
C VAL A 83 -2.75 -5.44 -4.38
N LEU A 84 -1.46 -5.07 -4.30
CA LEU A 84 -0.35 -6.01 -4.53
C LEU A 84 -0.14 -6.98 -3.37
N VAL A 85 -0.42 -6.55 -2.13
CA VAL A 85 -0.32 -7.40 -0.93
C VAL A 85 -1.51 -8.38 -0.85
N GLY A 86 -2.64 -8.04 -1.45
CA GLY A 86 -3.85 -8.86 -1.51
C GLY A 86 -4.92 -8.47 -0.48
N GLU A 87 -4.98 -7.18 -0.11
CA GLU A 87 -6.08 -6.57 0.67
C GLU A 87 -7.11 -5.85 -0.21
#